data_AF-A0A4Q5SF87-F1
#
_entry.id   AF-A0A4Q5SF87-F1
#
_cell.length_a   1.000
_cell.length_b   1.000
_cell.length_c   1.000
_cell.angle_alpha   90.00
_cell.angle_beta   90.00
_cell.angle_gamma   90.00
#
_symmetry.space_group_name_H-M   'P 1'
#
loop_
_entity.id
_entity.type
_entity.pdbx_description
1 polymer ?
#
loop_
_entity_poly.entity_id
_entity_poly.type
_entity_poly.pdbx_seq_one_letter_code
_entity_poly.pdbx_strand_id
1 'polypeptide(L)'
;MSKLNIDKQESEFLDETISHWQKEGLVNDELAGKLKSSYEVKGFDWMRLAKYSFWVALACGIIAVGSLIIDDDVINWISQLYNTPDIVISLLSGIAAVCFFYIGRKREKQYPAQVFSNEALIFAGVLFTASCVAYLGKTFDNGSGHYSLLFLVSIFVYGLLAWRMDSGLIWLFALISLGSWFGTETGYQTRWANYFLGMNYPLRFVVFGSLLVAACYLLKNKKWFERFWELTYVAGLIYLFMSLWLLSIFGNLGSMDSWWQIKQISLYYWGIIAGLVAGGFLWYGLKKHDVIAREFGIIFLLIFIYTKYFEYLWEHMNRTLFFGILAISFWFIGRKAEKIWNLNAGKNEPAPNA
;
A
#
# COMPACT_ATOMS: atom_id res chain seq x y z
N MET A 1 -19.64 21.39 -30.14
CA MET A 1 -19.75 21.64 -28.69
C MET A 1 -19.32 20.38 -27.97
N SER A 2 -18.48 20.47 -26.96
CA SER A 2 -18.13 19.32 -26.11
C SER A 2 -19.37 18.89 -25.34
N LYS A 3 -19.76 17.62 -25.46
CA LYS A 3 -20.88 17.07 -24.69
C LYS A 3 -20.44 16.84 -23.25
N LEU A 4 -21.34 17.09 -22.30
CA LEU A 4 -21.11 16.77 -20.89
C LEU A 4 -21.12 15.24 -20.72
N ASN A 5 -20.05 14.68 -20.14
CA ASN A 5 -19.94 13.26 -19.86
C ASN A 5 -20.39 12.96 -18.43
N ILE A 6 -21.59 12.43 -18.29
CA ILE A 6 -22.27 12.21 -17.00
C ILE A 6 -22.52 10.73 -16.75
N ASP A 7 -22.60 10.30 -15.50
CA ASP A 7 -22.91 8.90 -15.22
C ASP A 7 -24.38 8.55 -15.54
N LYS A 8 -24.73 7.26 -15.43
CA LYS A 8 -26.08 6.79 -15.77
C LYS A 8 -27.14 7.36 -14.82
N GLN A 9 -26.84 7.53 -13.54
CA GLN A 9 -27.78 8.07 -12.55
C GLN A 9 -27.99 9.57 -12.77
N GLU A 10 -26.92 10.31 -13.06
CA GLU A 10 -26.96 11.73 -13.43
C GLU A 10 -27.75 11.93 -14.73
N SER A 11 -27.62 11.04 -15.71
CA SER A 11 -28.40 11.07 -16.95
C SER A 11 -29.88 10.81 -16.71
N GLU A 12 -30.23 9.79 -15.91
CA GLU A 12 -31.62 9.50 -15.55
C GLU A 12 -32.25 10.68 -14.79
N PHE A 13 -31.51 11.27 -13.85
CA PHE A 13 -31.93 12.46 -13.11
C PHE A 13 -32.14 13.68 -14.02
N LEU A 14 -31.23 13.95 -14.97
CA LEU A 14 -31.37 15.05 -15.92
C LEU A 14 -32.53 14.82 -16.89
N ASP A 15 -32.73 13.59 -17.35
CA ASP A 15 -33.88 13.24 -18.20
C ASP A 15 -35.21 13.45 -17.48
N GLU A 16 -35.31 13.04 -16.21
CA GLU A 16 -36.49 13.29 -15.38
C GLU A 16 -36.71 14.78 -15.13
N THR A 17 -35.64 15.52 -14.80
CA THR A 17 -35.69 16.95 -14.51
C THR A 17 -36.12 17.76 -15.75
N ILE A 18 -35.52 17.49 -16.92
CA ILE A 18 -35.89 18.16 -18.17
C ILE A 18 -37.33 17.82 -18.56
N SER A 19 -37.76 16.57 -18.35
CA SER A 19 -39.14 16.15 -18.65
C SER A 19 -40.15 16.77 -17.69
N HIS A 20 -39.76 17.02 -16.43
CA HIS A 20 -40.57 17.74 -15.46
C HIS A 20 -40.71 19.22 -15.84
N TRP A 21 -39.62 19.90 -16.19
CA TRP A 21 -39.67 21.29 -16.67
C TRP A 21 -40.43 21.47 -17.99
N GLN A 22 -40.40 20.46 -18.85
CA GLN A 22 -41.22 20.43 -20.07
C GLN A 22 -42.71 20.31 -19.72
N LYS A 23 -43.08 19.48 -18.73
CA LYS A 23 -44.47 19.35 -18.25
C LYS A 23 -44.98 20.61 -17.55
N GLU A 24 -44.13 21.31 -16.82
CA GLU A 24 -44.49 22.58 -16.15
C GLU A 24 -44.47 23.80 -17.09
N GLY A 25 -44.09 23.61 -18.37
CA GLY A 25 -44.04 24.69 -19.36
C GLY A 25 -42.88 25.66 -19.17
N LEU A 26 -41.91 25.34 -18.32
CA LEU A 26 -40.69 26.11 -18.10
C LEU A 26 -39.72 26.00 -19.29
N VAL A 27 -39.81 24.90 -20.05
CA VAL A 27 -38.93 24.59 -21.18
C VAL A 27 -39.78 24.14 -22.37
N ASN A 28 -39.53 24.69 -23.56
CA ASN A 28 -40.21 24.29 -24.79
C ASN A 28 -39.60 23.00 -25.39
N ASP A 29 -40.34 22.32 -26.27
CA ASP A 29 -39.92 21.02 -26.83
C ASP A 29 -38.57 21.08 -27.56
N GLU A 30 -38.28 22.20 -28.23
CA GLU A 30 -37.03 22.38 -28.97
C GLU A 30 -35.82 22.55 -28.04
N LEU A 31 -35.98 23.30 -26.94
CA LEU A 31 -34.94 23.51 -25.94
C LEU A 31 -34.74 22.25 -25.09
N ALA A 32 -35.80 21.49 -24.79
CA ALA A 32 -35.71 20.19 -24.13
C ALA A 32 -34.88 19.20 -24.97
N GLY A 33 -35.09 19.16 -26.29
CA GLY A 33 -34.29 18.35 -27.22
C GLY A 33 -32.82 18.78 -27.28
N LYS A 34 -32.54 20.09 -27.26
CA LYS A 34 -31.17 20.63 -27.20
C LYS A 34 -30.47 20.30 -25.87
N LEU A 35 -31.19 20.35 -24.75
CA LEU A 35 -30.65 20.00 -23.43
C LEU A 35 -30.33 18.51 -23.33
N LYS A 36 -31.24 17.63 -23.75
CA LYS A 36 -31.02 16.17 -23.76
C LYS A 36 -29.86 15.74 -24.68
N SER A 37 -29.61 16.48 -25.76
CA SER A 37 -28.50 16.21 -26.68
C SER A 37 -27.17 16.85 -26.27
N SER A 38 -27.17 17.66 -25.21
CA SER A 38 -25.97 18.37 -24.70
C SER A 38 -25.08 17.51 -23.79
N TYR A 39 -25.58 16.36 -23.32
CA TYR A 39 -24.83 15.39 -22.53
C TYR A 39 -24.79 14.02 -23.18
N GLU A 40 -23.81 13.22 -22.80
CA GLU A 40 -23.66 11.82 -23.17
C GLU A 40 -23.39 10.98 -21.92
N VAL A 41 -24.01 9.79 -21.86
CA VAL A 41 -23.78 8.85 -20.77
C VAL A 41 -22.35 8.34 -20.89
N LYS A 42 -21.56 8.61 -19.85
CA LYS A 42 -20.20 8.12 -19.70
C LYS A 42 -20.24 6.60 -19.83
N GLY A 43 -19.62 6.09 -20.89
CA GLY A 43 -19.54 4.65 -21.14
C GLY A 43 -18.86 3.92 -19.98
N PHE A 44 -18.93 2.59 -20.00
CA PHE A 44 -18.31 1.74 -18.98
C PHE A 44 -16.87 2.20 -18.66
N ASP A 45 -16.55 2.39 -17.37
CA ASP A 45 -15.26 2.92 -16.91
C ASP A 45 -14.17 1.85 -17.07
N TRP A 46 -13.71 1.68 -18.31
CA TRP A 46 -12.66 0.75 -18.69
C TRP A 46 -11.35 1.00 -17.92
N MET A 47 -11.12 2.23 -17.46
CA MET A 47 -9.94 2.57 -16.67
C MET A 47 -10.05 1.99 -15.25
N ARG A 48 -11.22 2.09 -14.59
CA ARG A 48 -11.45 1.40 -13.31
C ARG A 48 -11.40 -0.11 -13.47
N LEU A 49 -12.05 -0.67 -14.50
CA LEU A 49 -11.99 -2.12 -14.73
C LEU A 49 -10.55 -2.58 -14.95
N ALA A 50 -9.78 -1.89 -15.79
CA ALA A 50 -8.36 -2.19 -15.99
C ALA A 50 -7.62 -2.13 -14.66
N LYS A 51 -7.74 -1.02 -13.91
CA LYS A 51 -7.09 -0.86 -12.61
C LYS A 51 -7.41 -2.03 -11.68
N TYR A 52 -8.68 -2.36 -11.46
CA TYR A 52 -9.05 -3.47 -10.56
C TYR A 52 -8.61 -4.83 -11.10
N SER A 53 -8.69 -5.06 -12.40
CA SER A 53 -8.23 -6.31 -13.03
C SER A 53 -6.73 -6.51 -12.85
N PHE A 54 -5.93 -5.45 -12.94
CA PHE A 54 -4.50 -5.51 -12.67
C PHE A 54 -4.19 -5.74 -11.19
N TRP A 55 -4.97 -5.16 -10.28
CA TRP A 55 -4.84 -5.43 -8.84
C TRP A 55 -5.16 -6.89 -8.52
N VAL A 56 -6.23 -7.43 -9.11
CA VAL A 56 -6.59 -8.85 -8.99
C VAL A 56 -5.48 -9.72 -9.60
N ALA A 57 -4.98 -9.40 -10.80
CA ALA A 57 -3.90 -10.16 -11.43
C ALA A 57 -2.62 -10.15 -10.59
N LEU A 58 -2.28 -9.01 -9.98
CA LEU A 58 -1.11 -8.88 -9.09
C LEU A 58 -1.31 -9.68 -7.81
N ALA A 59 -2.49 -9.62 -7.19
CA ALA A 59 -2.84 -10.44 -6.03
C ALA A 59 -2.79 -11.94 -6.36
N CYS A 60 -3.39 -12.35 -7.48
CA CYS A 60 -3.32 -13.72 -7.99
C CYS A 60 -1.87 -14.14 -8.27
N GLY A 61 -1.03 -13.25 -8.81
CA GLY A 61 0.39 -13.53 -9.04
C GLY A 61 1.14 -13.78 -7.73
N ILE A 62 0.92 -12.95 -6.70
CA ILE A 62 1.52 -13.14 -5.37
C ILE A 62 1.02 -14.44 -4.74
N ILE A 63 -0.28 -14.71 -4.78
CA ILE A 63 -0.88 -15.93 -4.24
C ILE A 63 -0.36 -17.16 -4.99
N ALA A 64 -0.25 -17.10 -6.31
CA ALA A 64 0.30 -18.19 -7.12
C ALA A 64 1.74 -18.49 -6.73
N VAL A 65 2.60 -17.47 -6.62
CA VAL A 65 3.99 -17.65 -6.16
C VAL A 65 4.04 -18.20 -4.74
N GLY A 66 3.21 -17.68 -3.82
CA GLY A 66 3.13 -18.16 -2.45
C GLY A 66 2.65 -19.62 -2.36
N SER A 67 1.62 -19.97 -3.14
CA SER A 67 1.08 -21.33 -3.23
C SER A 67 2.10 -22.31 -3.81
N LEU A 68 2.85 -21.88 -4.83
CA LEU A 68 3.90 -22.68 -5.48
C LEU A 68 5.02 -23.06 -4.47
N ILE A 69 5.28 -22.21 -3.48
CA ILE A 69 6.29 -22.46 -2.43
C ILE A 69 5.76 -23.45 -1.36
N ILE A 70 4.44 -23.59 -1.19
CA ILE A 70 3.80 -24.35 -0.11
C ILE A 70 3.29 -25.72 -0.58
N ASP A 71 3.03 -25.88 -1.89
CA ASP A 71 2.39 -27.07 -2.45
C ASP A 71 3.35 -28.28 -2.55
N ASP A 72 3.06 -29.33 -1.78
CA ASP A 72 3.83 -30.58 -1.73
C ASP A 72 3.90 -31.30 -3.09
N ASP A 73 2.88 -31.19 -3.95
CA ASP A 73 2.88 -31.81 -5.28
C ASP A 73 3.80 -31.08 -6.25
N VAL A 74 3.86 -29.75 -6.15
CA VAL A 74 4.81 -28.93 -6.92
C VAL A 74 6.23 -29.12 -6.40
N ILE A 75 6.42 -29.19 -5.09
CA ILE A 75 7.72 -29.51 -4.48
C ILE A 75 8.17 -30.91 -4.93
N ASN A 76 7.27 -31.89 -5.02
CA ASN A 76 7.56 -33.23 -5.54
C ASN A 76 7.82 -33.26 -7.05
N TRP A 77 7.15 -32.43 -7.83
CA TRP A 77 7.44 -32.29 -9.27
C TRP A 77 8.79 -31.57 -9.51
N ILE A 78 9.10 -30.54 -8.72
CA ILE A 78 10.42 -29.89 -8.66
C ILE A 78 11.48 -30.87 -8.13
N SER A 79 11.11 -31.77 -7.21
CA SER A 79 11.99 -32.84 -6.71
C SER A 79 12.28 -33.92 -7.77
N GLN A 80 11.48 -34.00 -8.83
CA GLN A 80 11.81 -34.74 -10.05
C GLN A 80 12.68 -33.93 -11.02
N LEU A 81 12.60 -32.59 -10.98
CA LEU A 81 13.52 -31.66 -11.66
C LEU A 81 14.85 -31.44 -10.91
N TYR A 82 15.02 -32.05 -9.72
CA TYR A 82 16.07 -31.84 -8.70
C TYR A 82 17.49 -32.23 -9.11
N ASN A 83 17.70 -32.59 -10.38
CA ASN A 83 19.03 -32.62 -10.99
C ASN A 83 19.42 -31.30 -11.64
N THR A 84 18.56 -30.28 -11.59
CA THR A 84 18.88 -28.94 -12.12
C THR A 84 19.58 -28.15 -11.02
N PRO A 85 20.88 -27.85 -11.15
CA PRO A 85 21.61 -27.11 -10.11
C PRO A 85 20.95 -25.75 -9.83
N ASP A 86 20.93 -25.30 -8.57
CA ASP A 86 20.35 -24.00 -8.17
C ASP A 86 20.93 -22.83 -9.00
N ILE A 87 22.19 -22.94 -9.41
CA ILE A 87 22.85 -21.97 -10.30
C ILE A 87 22.20 -21.86 -11.68
N VAL A 88 21.66 -22.96 -12.21
CA VAL A 88 20.96 -22.97 -13.51
C VAL A 88 19.61 -22.26 -13.37
N ILE A 89 18.88 -22.51 -12.28
CA ILE A 89 17.61 -21.82 -12.00
C ILE A 89 17.86 -20.31 -11.81
N SER A 90 18.92 -19.96 -11.09
CA SER A 90 19.35 -18.56 -10.93
C SER A 90 19.66 -17.91 -12.28
N LEU A 91 20.46 -18.57 -13.13
CA LEU A 91 20.85 -18.05 -14.45
C LEU A 91 19.64 -17.87 -15.38
N LEU A 92 18.75 -18.87 -15.47
CA LEU A 92 17.53 -18.79 -16.28
C LEU A 92 16.61 -17.67 -15.79
N SER A 93 16.45 -17.53 -14.48
CA SER A 93 15.66 -16.44 -13.88
C SER A 93 16.30 -15.08 -14.17
N GLY A 94 17.62 -14.96 -14.11
CA GLY A 94 18.35 -13.75 -14.47
C GLY A 94 18.16 -13.36 -15.94
N ILE A 95 18.25 -14.33 -16.85
CA ILE A 95 17.99 -14.10 -18.28
C ILE A 95 16.53 -13.65 -18.49
N ALA A 96 15.57 -14.33 -17.86
CA ALA A 96 14.16 -13.96 -17.93
C ALA A 96 13.94 -12.54 -17.41
N ALA A 97 14.52 -12.17 -16.28
CA ALA A 97 14.43 -10.83 -15.70
C ALA A 97 14.93 -9.76 -16.68
N VAL A 98 16.11 -9.97 -17.29
CA VAL A 98 16.68 -9.05 -18.28
C VAL A 98 15.76 -8.92 -19.50
N CYS A 99 15.22 -10.04 -20.01
CA CYS A 99 14.26 -10.04 -21.11
C CYS A 99 13.00 -9.23 -20.77
N PHE A 100 12.40 -9.45 -19.60
CA PHE A 100 11.20 -8.73 -19.17
C PHE A 100 11.45 -7.24 -18.99
N PHE A 101 12.57 -6.83 -18.38
CA PHE A 101 12.92 -5.41 -18.27
C PHE A 101 13.18 -4.77 -19.63
N TYR A 102 13.86 -5.48 -20.54
CA TYR A 102 14.12 -4.98 -21.89
C TYR A 102 12.83 -4.82 -22.70
N ILE A 103 11.98 -5.84 -22.71
CA ILE A 103 10.68 -5.82 -23.41
C ILE A 103 9.78 -4.75 -22.79
N GLY A 104 9.70 -4.70 -21.46
CA GLY A 104 8.93 -3.69 -20.72
C GLY A 104 9.35 -2.27 -21.11
N ARG A 105 10.66 -1.98 -21.13
CA ARG A 105 11.18 -0.66 -21.50
C ARG A 105 10.99 -0.32 -22.98
N LYS A 106 11.13 -1.32 -23.86
CA LYS A 106 10.86 -1.14 -25.30
C LYS A 106 9.38 -0.83 -25.53
N ARG A 107 8.48 -1.55 -24.86
CA ARG A 107 7.03 -1.37 -24.98
C ARG A 107 6.56 -0.06 -24.39
N GLU A 108 7.15 0.39 -23.27
CA GLU A 108 6.89 1.70 -22.68
C GLU A 108 7.14 2.85 -23.66
N LYS A 109 8.18 2.73 -24.51
CA LYS A 109 8.47 3.72 -25.57
C LYS A 109 7.53 3.62 -26.77
N GLN A 110 7.10 2.41 -27.12
CA GLN A 110 6.25 2.17 -28.30
C GLN A 110 4.76 2.43 -28.02
N TYR A 111 4.30 2.12 -26.80
CA TYR A 111 2.90 2.18 -26.39
C TYR A 111 2.79 2.83 -24.99
N PRO A 112 3.08 4.15 -24.87
CA PRO A 112 3.06 4.84 -23.58
C PRO A 112 1.66 4.88 -22.93
N ALA A 113 0.59 4.77 -23.72
CA ALA A 113 -0.79 4.74 -23.21
C ALA A 113 -1.13 3.43 -22.45
N GLN A 114 -0.35 2.34 -22.64
CA GLN A 114 -0.60 1.03 -22.01
C GLN A 114 0.13 0.89 -20.67
N VAL A 115 -0.04 1.88 -19.78
CA VAL A 115 0.70 2.00 -18.51
C VAL A 115 0.71 0.69 -17.72
N PHE A 116 -0.46 0.11 -17.48
CA PHE A 116 -0.57 -1.10 -16.67
C PHE A 116 0.07 -2.35 -17.30
N SER A 117 -0.04 -2.54 -18.62
CA SER A 117 0.61 -3.67 -19.30
C SER A 117 2.13 -3.54 -19.32
N ASN A 118 2.63 -2.31 -19.46
CA ASN A 118 4.06 -2.03 -19.37
C ASN A 118 4.57 -2.30 -17.94
N GLU A 119 3.82 -1.86 -16.95
CA GLU A 119 4.15 -2.05 -15.53
C GLU A 119 4.07 -3.53 -15.10
N ALA A 120 3.14 -4.31 -15.65
CA ALA A 120 3.06 -5.75 -15.43
C ALA A 120 4.30 -6.50 -15.95
N LEU A 121 4.85 -6.10 -17.09
CA LEU A 121 6.11 -6.67 -17.61
C LEU A 121 7.30 -6.31 -16.73
N ILE A 122 7.36 -5.07 -16.25
CA ILE A 122 8.40 -4.64 -15.30
C ILE A 122 8.28 -5.42 -14.00
N PHE A 123 7.05 -5.62 -13.49
CA PHE A 123 6.77 -6.41 -12.31
C PHE A 123 7.21 -7.87 -12.47
N ALA A 124 6.94 -8.50 -13.61
CA ALA A 124 7.46 -9.83 -13.91
C ALA A 124 8.99 -9.87 -13.86
N GLY A 125 9.67 -8.86 -14.42
CA GLY A 125 11.13 -8.72 -14.32
C GLY A 125 11.62 -8.63 -12.86
N VAL A 126 10.90 -7.92 -12.01
CA VAL A 126 11.18 -7.84 -10.56
C VAL A 126 11.03 -9.21 -9.90
N LEU A 127 9.95 -9.94 -10.17
CA LEU A 127 9.75 -11.29 -9.61
C LEU A 127 10.87 -12.26 -10.01
N PHE A 128 11.24 -12.28 -11.29
CA PHE A 128 12.35 -13.11 -11.77
C PHE A 128 13.71 -12.68 -11.19
N THR A 129 13.89 -11.39 -10.89
CA THR A 129 15.08 -10.91 -10.17
C THR A 129 15.13 -11.45 -8.75
N ALA A 130 14.01 -11.42 -8.02
CA ALA A 130 13.91 -12.02 -6.68
C ALA A 130 14.22 -13.52 -6.72
N SER A 131 13.65 -14.27 -7.70
CA SER A 131 13.98 -15.68 -7.90
C SER A 131 15.47 -15.88 -8.18
N CYS A 132 16.05 -15.11 -9.10
CA CYS A 132 17.47 -15.18 -9.43
C CYS A 132 18.35 -15.02 -8.18
N VAL A 133 18.10 -13.97 -7.38
CA VAL A 133 18.87 -13.70 -6.16
C VAL A 133 18.67 -14.79 -5.10
N ALA A 134 17.44 -15.28 -4.92
CA ALA A 134 17.16 -16.34 -3.95
C ALA A 134 17.93 -17.64 -4.27
N TYR A 135 17.89 -18.10 -5.53
CA TYR A 135 18.61 -19.31 -5.95
C TYR A 135 20.12 -19.11 -6.04
N LEU A 136 20.59 -17.90 -6.37
CA LEU A 136 22.01 -17.56 -6.28
C LEU A 136 22.50 -17.71 -4.85
N GLY A 137 21.71 -17.23 -3.89
CA GLY A 137 22.03 -17.35 -2.48
C GLY A 137 22.10 -18.77 -1.97
N LYS A 138 21.18 -19.65 -2.39
CA LYS A 138 21.26 -21.08 -2.09
C LYS A 138 22.53 -21.72 -2.67
N THR A 139 22.90 -21.35 -3.89
CA THR A 139 24.11 -21.87 -4.55
C THR A 139 25.39 -21.55 -3.78
N PHE A 140 25.49 -20.33 -3.24
CA PHE A 140 26.66 -19.87 -2.51
C PHE A 140 26.53 -19.98 -0.98
N ASP A 141 25.47 -20.61 -0.46
CA ASP A 141 25.34 -20.82 0.97
C ASP A 141 26.37 -21.85 1.43
N ASN A 142 27.26 -21.45 2.34
CA ASN A 142 28.26 -22.32 2.94
C ASN A 142 27.66 -23.19 4.08
N GLY A 143 26.36 -23.47 4.04
CA GLY A 143 25.60 -24.15 5.10
C GLY A 143 25.29 -23.25 6.30
N SER A 144 25.45 -21.93 6.16
CA SER A 144 25.26 -20.95 7.22
C SER A 144 23.79 -20.56 7.41
N GLY A 145 22.98 -20.67 6.34
CA GLY A 145 21.60 -20.19 6.32
C GLY A 145 21.47 -18.67 6.56
N HIS A 146 22.54 -17.89 6.37
CA HIS A 146 22.56 -16.43 6.55
C HIS A 146 22.14 -15.70 5.25
N TYR A 147 20.84 -15.66 4.98
CA TYR A 147 20.27 -15.09 3.75
C TYR A 147 20.19 -13.54 3.75
N SER A 148 20.59 -12.87 4.85
CA SER A 148 20.57 -11.40 4.96
C SER A 148 21.32 -10.70 3.82
N LEU A 149 22.50 -11.23 3.45
CA LEU A 149 23.31 -10.68 2.36
C LEU A 149 22.56 -10.65 1.02
N LEU A 150 21.59 -11.53 0.79
CA LEU A 150 20.80 -11.57 -0.45
C LEU A 150 19.78 -10.45 -0.50
N PHE A 151 19.12 -10.16 0.63
CA PHE A 151 18.27 -8.98 0.72
C PHE A 151 19.11 -7.72 0.53
N LEU A 152 20.33 -7.69 1.08
CA LEU A 152 21.26 -6.56 0.87
C LEU A 152 21.62 -6.38 -0.61
N VAL A 153 21.99 -7.46 -1.32
CA VAL A 153 22.25 -7.40 -2.77
C VAL A 153 21.01 -6.95 -3.53
N SER A 154 19.82 -7.45 -3.16
CA SER A 154 18.55 -7.07 -3.80
C SER A 154 18.27 -5.57 -3.70
N ILE A 155 18.62 -4.92 -2.57
CA ILE A 155 18.47 -3.46 -2.42
C ILE A 155 19.30 -2.73 -3.48
N PHE A 156 20.55 -3.14 -3.70
CA PHE A 156 21.41 -2.50 -4.70
C PHE A 156 20.95 -2.78 -6.13
N VAL A 157 20.56 -4.02 -6.42
CA VAL A 157 20.04 -4.41 -7.74
C VAL A 157 18.77 -3.63 -8.08
N TYR A 158 17.77 -3.65 -7.19
CA TYR A 158 16.53 -2.91 -7.41
C TYR A 158 16.75 -1.40 -7.37
N GLY A 159 17.59 -0.88 -6.47
CA GLY A 159 17.90 0.55 -6.40
C GLY A 159 18.53 1.08 -7.70
N LEU A 160 19.49 0.35 -8.26
CA LEU A 160 20.13 0.71 -9.51
C LEU A 160 19.17 0.61 -10.71
N LEU A 161 18.38 -0.47 -10.77
CA LEU A 161 17.38 -0.66 -11.82
C LEU A 161 16.28 0.40 -11.75
N ALA A 162 15.78 0.71 -10.56
CA ALA A 162 14.79 1.76 -10.34
C ALA A 162 15.31 3.12 -10.79
N TRP A 163 16.55 3.46 -10.44
CA TRP A 163 17.18 4.70 -10.87
C TRP A 163 17.38 4.77 -12.39
N ARG A 164 17.81 3.68 -13.03
CA ARG A 164 18.07 3.65 -14.49
C ARG A 164 16.79 3.59 -15.33
N MET A 165 15.76 2.91 -14.83
CA MET A 165 14.48 2.75 -15.51
C MET A 165 13.45 3.79 -15.09
N ASP A 166 13.78 4.63 -14.11
CA ASP A 166 12.87 5.65 -13.59
C ASP A 166 11.55 5.04 -13.06
N SER A 167 11.62 3.86 -12.43
CA SER A 167 10.43 3.09 -12.03
C SER A 167 10.17 3.13 -10.53
N GLY A 168 9.02 3.69 -10.14
CA GLY A 168 8.56 3.70 -8.74
C GLY A 168 8.25 2.30 -8.21
N LEU A 169 7.74 1.40 -9.07
CA LEU A 169 7.48 0.00 -8.72
C LEU A 169 8.77 -0.72 -8.31
N ILE A 170 9.83 -0.61 -9.12
CA ILE A 170 11.12 -1.24 -8.77
C ILE A 170 11.68 -0.62 -7.48
N TRP A 171 11.55 0.69 -7.29
CA TRP A 171 11.97 1.37 -6.06
C TRP A 171 11.22 0.85 -4.83
N LEU A 172 9.91 0.59 -4.94
CA LEU A 172 9.12 -0.01 -3.86
C LEU A 172 9.70 -1.37 -3.43
N PHE A 173 10.09 -2.21 -4.40
CA PHE A 173 10.73 -3.50 -4.09
C PHE A 173 12.13 -3.35 -3.48
N ALA A 174 12.87 -2.28 -3.81
CA ALA A 174 14.12 -1.95 -3.12
C ALA A 174 13.84 -1.62 -1.63
N LEU A 175 12.80 -0.85 -1.35
CA LEU A 175 12.40 -0.50 0.03
C LEU A 175 11.88 -1.71 0.82
N ILE A 176 11.09 -2.57 0.17
CA ILE A 176 10.65 -3.85 0.77
C ILE A 176 11.88 -4.71 1.11
N SER A 177 12.82 -4.84 0.17
CA SER A 177 14.07 -5.58 0.38
C SER A 177 14.91 -4.98 1.51
N LEU A 178 14.91 -3.64 1.66
CA LEU A 178 15.59 -2.94 2.75
C LEU A 178 14.97 -3.28 4.11
N GLY A 179 13.64 -3.31 4.21
CA GLY A 179 12.95 -3.76 5.41
C GLY A 179 13.20 -5.24 5.73
N SER A 180 13.17 -6.10 4.71
CA SER A 180 13.48 -7.54 4.84
C SER A 180 14.91 -7.78 5.30
N TRP A 181 15.88 -7.05 4.73
CA TRP A 181 17.27 -7.09 5.17
C TRP A 181 17.40 -6.67 6.63
N PHE A 182 16.85 -5.52 7.02
CA PHE A 182 16.94 -5.04 8.41
C PHE A 182 16.31 -6.03 9.41
N GLY A 183 15.13 -6.56 9.08
CA GLY A 183 14.45 -7.55 9.91
C GLY A 183 15.28 -8.83 10.07
N THR A 184 15.76 -9.39 8.97
CA THR A 184 16.54 -10.63 8.99
C THR A 184 17.91 -10.45 9.64
N GLU A 185 18.63 -9.37 9.33
CA GLU A 185 19.95 -9.05 9.90
C GLU A 185 19.88 -8.90 11.43
N THR A 186 18.91 -8.13 11.93
CA THR A 186 18.73 -7.97 13.38
C THR A 186 18.28 -9.27 14.04
N GLY A 187 17.62 -10.17 13.32
CA GLY A 187 17.32 -11.54 13.77
C GLY A 187 18.57 -12.41 13.82
N TYR A 188 19.37 -12.43 12.77
CA TYR A 188 20.61 -13.22 12.72
C TYR A 188 21.61 -12.82 13.79
N GLN A 189 21.79 -11.51 14.03
CA GLN A 189 22.69 -11.02 15.08
C GLN A 189 22.27 -11.47 16.49
N THR A 190 20.98 -11.77 16.70
CA THR A 190 20.47 -12.30 17.96
C THR A 190 20.26 -13.81 17.94
N ARG A 191 20.65 -14.51 16.87
CA ARG A 191 20.32 -15.94 16.62
C ARG A 191 18.82 -16.21 16.74
N TRP A 192 18.02 -15.30 16.19
CA TRP A 192 16.56 -15.29 16.26
C TRP A 192 15.99 -15.17 17.68
N ALA A 193 16.81 -14.72 18.64
CA ALA A 193 16.30 -14.39 19.97
C ALA A 193 15.41 -13.15 19.92
N ASN A 194 14.54 -13.08 20.93
CA ASN A 194 13.44 -12.14 21.02
C ASN A 194 13.84 -10.66 20.96
N TYR A 195 15.04 -10.32 21.45
CA TYR A 195 15.50 -8.94 21.60
C TYR A 195 16.82 -8.67 20.87
N PHE A 196 16.85 -7.56 20.13
CA PHE A 196 18.06 -6.96 19.55
C PHE A 196 18.24 -5.60 20.20
N LEU A 197 19.35 -5.40 20.93
CA LEU A 197 19.58 -4.18 21.73
C LEU A 197 18.41 -3.87 22.68
N GLY A 198 17.79 -4.91 23.26
CA GLY A 198 16.61 -4.76 24.13
C GLY A 198 15.29 -4.49 23.40
N MET A 199 15.28 -4.47 22.07
CA MET A 199 14.09 -4.21 21.25
C MET A 199 13.55 -5.49 20.62
N ASN A 200 12.26 -5.75 20.77
CA ASN A 200 11.54 -6.75 19.98
C ASN A 200 11.29 -6.26 18.55
N TYR A 201 10.79 -7.14 17.67
CA TYR A 201 10.61 -6.82 16.25
C TYR A 201 9.79 -5.53 15.99
N PRO A 202 8.59 -5.35 16.58
CA PRO A 202 7.85 -4.10 16.43
C PRO A 202 8.68 -2.86 16.79
N LEU A 203 9.38 -2.87 17.94
CA LEU A 203 10.16 -1.72 18.36
C LEU A 203 11.37 -1.45 17.44
N ARG A 204 12.04 -2.49 16.92
CA ARG A 204 13.10 -2.34 15.91
C ARG A 204 12.57 -1.63 14.66
N PHE A 205 11.38 -2.02 14.19
CA PHE A 205 10.79 -1.42 12.99
C PHE A 205 10.20 -0.02 13.23
N VAL A 206 9.85 0.35 14.46
CA VAL A 206 9.56 1.76 14.81
C VAL A 206 10.82 2.62 14.59
N VAL A 207 11.98 2.17 15.06
CA VAL A 207 13.25 2.87 14.84
C VAL A 207 13.57 2.92 13.33
N PHE A 208 13.48 1.80 12.63
CA PHE A 208 13.72 1.73 11.19
C PHE A 208 12.80 2.66 10.39
N GLY A 209 11.49 2.63 10.62
CA GLY A 209 10.52 3.49 9.95
C GLY A 209 10.78 4.97 10.24
N SER A 210 11.13 5.31 11.48
CA SER A 210 11.51 6.68 11.87
C SER A 210 12.76 7.16 11.14
N LEU A 211 13.79 6.32 11.06
CA LEU A 211 15.02 6.61 10.32
C LEU A 211 14.76 6.76 8.82
N LEU A 212 13.89 5.93 8.24
CA LEU A 212 13.52 6.01 6.83
C LEU A 212 12.77 7.31 6.51
N VAL A 213 11.81 7.71 7.36
CA VAL A 213 11.12 9.00 7.25
C VAL A 213 12.10 10.16 7.40
N ALA A 214 13.00 10.12 8.39
CA ALA A 214 14.01 11.15 8.59
C ALA A 214 14.96 11.26 7.39
N ALA A 215 15.45 10.13 6.87
CA ALA A 215 16.29 10.08 5.67
C ALA A 215 15.56 10.66 4.45
N CYS A 216 14.27 10.37 4.29
CA CYS A 216 13.44 10.93 3.22
C CYS A 216 13.39 12.46 3.28
N TYR A 217 13.28 13.05 4.47
CA TYR A 217 13.33 14.50 4.64
C TYR A 217 14.71 15.10 4.38
N LEU A 218 15.79 14.44 4.80
CA LEU A 218 17.16 14.87 4.52
C LEU A 218 17.48 14.87 3.02
N LEU A 219 16.91 13.93 2.27
CA LEU A 219 17.13 13.78 0.83
C LEU A 219 16.14 14.58 -0.04
N LYS A 220 15.16 15.28 0.55
CA LYS A 220 14.08 15.98 -0.17
C LYS A 220 14.56 16.93 -1.27
N ASN A 221 15.69 17.60 -1.08
CA ASN A 221 16.21 18.58 -2.04
C ASN A 221 17.20 18.00 -3.07
N LYS A 222 17.35 16.67 -3.13
CA LYS A 222 18.26 16.00 -4.08
C LYS A 222 17.50 15.61 -5.35
N LYS A 223 17.91 16.17 -6.49
CA LYS A 223 17.30 15.94 -7.81
C LYS A 223 17.10 14.46 -8.18
N TRP A 224 18.07 13.60 -7.82
CA TRP A 224 17.99 12.17 -8.12
C TRP A 224 16.94 11.43 -7.28
N PHE A 225 16.54 11.99 -6.13
CA PHE A 225 15.60 11.39 -5.18
C PHE A 225 14.20 11.99 -5.27
N GLU A 226 14.03 13.14 -5.92
CA GLU A 226 12.77 13.87 -6.03
C GLU A 226 11.61 12.97 -6.49
N ARG A 227 11.85 12.12 -7.50
CA ARG A 227 10.87 11.15 -8.02
C ARG A 227 10.50 10.04 -7.04
N PHE A 228 11.46 9.63 -6.21
CA PHE A 228 11.29 8.53 -5.24
C PHE A 228 10.84 9.03 -3.87
N TRP A 229 10.81 10.34 -3.66
CA TRP A 229 10.56 10.97 -2.37
C TRP A 229 9.19 10.56 -1.81
N GLU A 230 8.12 10.76 -2.58
CA GLU A 230 6.77 10.45 -2.12
C GLU A 230 6.60 8.96 -1.77
N LEU A 231 7.10 8.08 -2.64
CA LEU A 231 7.01 6.63 -2.44
C LEU A 231 7.81 6.18 -1.21
N THR A 232 9.00 6.74 -1.01
CA THR A 232 9.83 6.44 0.16
C THR A 232 9.20 6.98 1.44
N TYR A 233 8.57 8.15 1.37
CA TYR A 233 7.89 8.76 2.50
C TYR A 233 6.70 7.90 2.95
N VAL A 234 5.83 7.52 2.01
CA VAL A 234 4.68 6.64 2.28
C VAL A 234 5.16 5.29 2.83
N ALA A 235 6.16 4.65 2.22
CA ALA A 235 6.71 3.39 2.71
C ALA A 235 7.28 3.51 4.13
N GLY A 236 8.02 4.59 4.42
CA GLY A 236 8.55 4.86 5.76
C GLY A 236 7.45 5.06 6.80
N LEU A 237 6.38 5.79 6.46
CA LEU A 237 5.23 5.95 7.33
C LEU A 237 4.48 4.63 7.55
N ILE A 238 4.33 3.78 6.52
CA ILE A 238 3.75 2.44 6.68
C ILE A 238 4.59 1.61 7.66
N TYR A 239 5.91 1.54 7.49
CA TYR A 239 6.78 0.84 8.42
C TYR A 239 6.64 1.37 9.85
N LEU A 240 6.67 2.70 10.03
CA LEU A 240 6.56 3.33 11.34
C LEU A 240 5.21 3.04 12.01
N PHE A 241 4.12 3.33 11.33
CA PHE A 241 2.78 3.26 11.91
C PHE A 241 2.26 1.84 12.10
N MET A 242 2.56 0.91 11.17
CA MET A 242 2.25 -0.51 11.37
C MET A 242 3.03 -1.08 12.55
N SER A 243 4.28 -0.67 12.72
CA SER A 243 5.09 -1.12 13.86
C SER A 243 4.62 -0.53 15.17
N LEU A 244 4.22 0.74 15.20
CA LEU A 244 3.57 1.35 16.36
C LEU A 244 2.25 0.69 16.72
N TRP A 245 1.48 0.26 15.71
CA TRP A 245 0.24 -0.49 15.93
C TRP A 245 0.51 -1.84 16.60
N LEU A 246 1.42 -2.64 16.04
CA LEU A 246 1.81 -3.91 16.64
C LEU A 246 2.42 -3.72 18.03
N LEU A 247 3.26 -2.70 18.21
CA LEU A 247 3.87 -2.39 19.49
C LEU A 247 2.83 -1.94 20.53
N SER A 248 1.76 -1.26 20.11
CA SER A 248 0.64 -0.90 20.97
C SER A 248 -0.11 -2.13 21.50
N ILE A 249 -0.18 -3.21 20.72
CA ILE A 249 -0.85 -4.47 21.08
C ILE A 249 0.07 -5.37 21.89
N PHE A 250 1.30 -5.59 21.43
CA PHE A 250 2.21 -6.59 21.99
C PHE A 250 3.18 -6.03 23.02
N GLY A 251 3.37 -4.71 23.05
CA GLY A 251 4.43 -4.06 23.81
C GLY A 251 5.82 -4.51 23.38
N ASN A 252 6.83 -4.18 24.18
CA ASN A 252 8.19 -4.69 24.01
C ASN A 252 8.38 -6.02 24.76
N LEU A 253 7.46 -6.96 24.55
CA LEU A 253 7.54 -8.30 25.12
C LEU A 253 8.28 -9.24 24.17
N GLY A 254 8.96 -10.22 24.77
CA GLY A 254 9.88 -11.10 24.05
C GLY A 254 9.21 -12.35 23.52
N SER A 255 8.26 -12.92 24.25
CA SER A 255 7.57 -14.16 23.85
C SER A 255 6.06 -14.01 23.87
N MET A 256 5.38 -14.77 23.00
CA MET A 256 3.93 -14.82 22.97
C MET A 256 3.36 -15.33 24.30
N ASP A 257 4.03 -16.28 24.95
CA ASP A 257 3.64 -16.81 26.26
C ASP A 257 3.63 -15.71 27.33
N SER A 258 4.61 -14.81 27.32
CA SER A 258 4.65 -13.68 28.25
C SER A 258 3.53 -12.68 28.01
N TRP A 259 3.08 -12.53 26.76
CA TRP A 259 1.98 -11.65 26.39
C TRP A 259 0.64 -12.17 26.90
N TRP A 260 0.37 -13.49 26.76
CA TRP A 260 -0.88 -14.10 27.26
C TRP A 260 -1.08 -13.99 28.78
N GLN A 261 0.01 -13.86 29.55
CA GLN A 261 -0.03 -13.80 31.01
C GLN A 261 -0.21 -12.38 31.56
N ILE A 262 -0.09 -11.36 30.71
CA ILE A 262 -0.10 -9.96 31.11
C ILE A 262 -1.47 -9.34 30.81
N LYS A 263 -1.99 -8.55 31.75
CA LYS A 263 -3.21 -7.77 31.50
C LYS A 263 -2.93 -6.70 30.44
N GLN A 264 -3.75 -6.64 29.40
CA GLN A 264 -3.57 -5.71 28.27
C GLN A 264 -3.53 -4.23 28.69
N ILE A 265 -4.18 -3.89 29.79
CA ILE A 265 -4.14 -2.54 30.35
C ILE A 265 -2.76 -2.10 30.82
N SER A 266 -1.86 -3.04 31.16
CA SER A 266 -0.48 -2.71 31.53
C SER A 266 0.32 -2.10 30.38
N LEU A 267 -0.08 -2.36 29.13
CA LEU A 267 0.54 -1.84 27.90
C LEU A 267 -0.02 -0.48 27.48
N TYR A 268 -0.78 0.21 28.33
CA TYR A 268 -1.42 1.50 28.01
C TYR A 268 -0.44 2.56 27.52
N TYR A 269 0.78 2.58 28.05
CA TYR A 269 1.80 3.56 27.68
C TYR A 269 2.23 3.45 26.21
N TRP A 270 2.26 2.24 25.64
CA TRP A 270 2.50 2.06 24.19
C TRP A 270 1.35 2.62 23.35
N GLY A 271 0.10 2.48 23.82
CA GLY A 271 -1.06 3.11 23.20
C GLY A 271 -0.99 4.65 23.23
N ILE A 272 -0.56 5.22 24.36
CA ILE A 272 -0.36 6.67 24.50
C ILE A 272 0.75 7.15 23.56
N ILE A 273 1.90 6.46 23.52
CA ILE A 273 3.01 6.81 22.61
C ILE A 273 2.53 6.78 21.16
N ALA A 274 1.87 5.70 20.74
CA ALA A 274 1.34 5.57 19.39
C ALA A 274 0.34 6.71 19.06
N GLY A 275 -0.57 7.01 19.98
CA GLY A 275 -1.52 8.12 19.85
C GLY A 275 -0.85 9.50 19.76
N LEU A 276 0.18 9.76 20.56
CA LEU A 276 0.97 11.00 20.52
C LEU A 276 1.73 11.14 19.19
N VAL A 277 2.32 10.05 18.69
CA VAL A 277 2.99 10.07 17.38
C VAL A 277 1.97 10.34 16.26
N ALA A 278 0.82 9.66 16.25
CA ALA A 278 -0.23 9.91 15.27
C ALA A 278 -0.77 11.34 15.33
N GLY A 279 -1.02 11.85 16.54
CA GLY A 279 -1.43 13.24 16.78
C GLY A 279 -0.37 14.25 16.34
N GLY A 280 0.90 13.94 16.57
CA GLY A 280 2.04 14.74 16.11
C GLY A 280 2.12 14.84 14.59
N PHE A 281 1.97 13.72 13.87
CA PHE A 281 1.91 13.69 12.41
C PHE A 281 0.68 14.39 11.86
N LEU A 282 -0.49 14.22 12.50
CA LEU A 282 -1.71 14.96 12.15
C LEU A 282 -1.50 16.48 12.28
N TRP A 283 -0.98 16.92 13.42
CA TRP A 283 -0.70 18.32 13.68
C TRP A 283 0.34 18.89 12.70
N TYR A 284 1.42 18.14 12.47
CA TYR A 284 2.43 18.49 11.49
C TYR A 284 1.85 18.60 10.08
N GLY A 285 1.04 17.63 9.66
CA GLY A 285 0.37 17.62 8.36
C GLY A 285 -0.57 18.81 8.16
N LEU A 286 -1.31 19.19 9.19
CA LEU A 286 -2.15 20.40 9.18
C LEU A 286 -1.32 21.68 9.09
N LYS A 287 -0.23 21.78 9.87
CA LYS A 287 0.62 22.98 9.95
C LYS A 287 1.46 23.20 8.69
N LYS A 288 1.90 22.13 8.03
CA LYS A 288 2.78 22.17 6.86
C LYS A 288 2.06 21.89 5.54
N HIS A 289 0.74 21.74 5.56
CA HIS A 289 -0.07 21.33 4.41
C HIS A 289 0.42 20.01 3.77
N ASP A 290 1.00 19.12 4.58
CA ASP A 290 1.40 17.79 4.14
C ASP A 290 0.19 16.85 4.27
N VAL A 291 -0.41 16.56 3.11
CA VAL A 291 -1.61 15.71 3.00
C VAL A 291 -1.33 14.29 3.47
N ILE A 292 -0.15 13.74 3.15
CA ILE A 292 0.23 12.36 3.49
C ILE A 292 0.37 12.22 5.01
N ALA A 293 1.15 13.10 5.65
CA ALA A 293 1.28 13.10 7.12
C ALA A 293 -0.07 13.23 7.83
N ARG A 294 -0.93 14.11 7.31
CA ARG A 294 -2.27 14.35 7.86
C ARG A 294 -3.15 13.11 7.75
N GLU A 295 -3.18 12.46 6.59
CA GLU A 295 -4.00 11.27 6.34
C GLU A 295 -3.53 10.08 7.18
N PHE A 296 -2.22 9.81 7.21
CA PHE A 296 -1.66 8.78 8.10
C PHE A 296 -1.98 9.07 9.57
N GLY A 297 -1.81 10.32 10.01
CA GLY A 297 -2.15 10.75 11.36
C GLY A 297 -3.62 10.47 11.71
N ILE A 298 -4.57 10.84 10.84
CA ILE A 298 -6.01 10.60 11.08
C ILE A 298 -6.31 9.09 11.10
N ILE A 299 -5.88 8.36 10.07
CA ILE A 299 -6.20 6.94 9.90
C ILE A 299 -5.65 6.13 11.06
N PHE A 300 -4.37 6.29 11.41
CA PHE A 300 -3.77 5.52 12.50
C PHE A 300 -4.25 5.95 13.87
N LEU A 301 -4.61 7.22 14.09
CA LEU A 301 -5.23 7.63 15.34
C LEU A 301 -6.58 6.92 15.54
N LEU A 302 -7.40 6.81 14.48
CA LEU A 302 -8.63 6.01 14.53
C LEU A 302 -8.33 4.54 14.80
N ILE A 303 -7.38 3.93 14.07
CA ILE A 303 -6.97 2.54 14.29
C ILE A 303 -6.55 2.32 15.75
N PHE A 304 -5.74 3.21 16.34
CA PHE A 304 -5.28 3.08 17.72
C PHE A 304 -6.41 3.20 18.73
N ILE A 305 -7.31 4.18 18.55
CA ILE A 305 -8.49 4.34 19.42
C ILE A 305 -9.34 3.07 19.37
N TYR A 306 -9.67 2.57 18.17
CA TYR A 306 -10.50 1.38 18.04
C TYR A 306 -9.79 0.13 18.52
N THR A 307 -8.48 -0.01 18.31
CA THR A 307 -7.70 -1.12 18.87
C THR A 307 -7.82 -1.12 20.40
N LYS A 308 -7.63 0.04 21.06
CA LYS A 308 -7.78 0.15 22.52
C LYS A 308 -9.21 -0.03 23.00
N TYR A 309 -10.19 0.40 22.22
CA TYR A 309 -11.61 0.15 22.49
C TYR A 309 -11.90 -1.35 22.56
N PHE A 310 -11.44 -2.13 21.59
CA PHE A 310 -11.58 -3.59 21.60
C PHE A 310 -10.80 -4.22 22.76
N GLU A 311 -9.53 -3.86 22.93
CA GLU A 311 -8.68 -4.42 23.99
C GLU A 311 -9.22 -4.20 25.40
N TYR A 312 -9.82 -3.04 25.69
CA TYR A 312 -10.22 -2.68 27.05
C TYR A 312 -11.69 -2.94 27.35
N LEU A 313 -12.56 -3.02 26.35
CA LEU A 313 -14.00 -3.10 26.60
C LEU A 313 -14.64 -4.41 26.14
N TRP A 314 -13.94 -5.24 25.37
CA TRP A 314 -14.50 -6.50 24.84
C TRP A 314 -14.97 -7.46 25.94
N GLU A 315 -14.15 -7.66 26.99
CA GLU A 315 -14.50 -8.56 28.11
C GLU A 315 -15.27 -7.86 29.24
N HIS A 316 -15.20 -6.53 29.31
CA HIS A 316 -15.70 -5.74 30.43
C HIS A 316 -17.05 -5.07 30.18
N MET A 317 -17.54 -5.02 28.94
CA MET A 317 -18.79 -4.38 28.58
C MET A 317 -19.82 -5.37 28.01
N ASN A 318 -21.10 -5.12 28.26
CA ASN A 318 -22.18 -5.86 27.62
C ASN A 318 -22.11 -5.70 26.09
N ARG A 319 -22.25 -6.81 25.35
CA ARG A 319 -22.16 -6.84 23.88
C ARG A 319 -23.08 -5.82 23.20
N THR A 320 -24.30 -5.61 23.71
CA THR A 320 -25.25 -4.64 23.17
C THR A 320 -24.72 -3.21 23.28
N LEU A 321 -24.18 -2.84 24.46
CA LEU A 321 -23.57 -1.52 24.65
C LEU A 321 -22.29 -1.38 23.83
N PHE A 322 -21.49 -2.44 23.75
CA PHE A 322 -20.26 -2.48 22.96
C PHE A 322 -20.52 -2.21 21.47
N PHE A 323 -21.46 -2.92 20.86
CA PHE A 323 -21.79 -2.69 19.45
C PHE A 323 -22.59 -1.40 19.24
N GLY A 324 -23.39 -0.97 20.23
CA GLY A 324 -24.11 0.30 20.17
C GLY A 324 -23.18 1.52 20.11
N ILE A 325 -22.19 1.60 21.00
CA ILE A 325 -21.19 2.68 20.98
C ILE A 325 -20.37 2.63 19.69
N LEU A 326 -19.97 1.43 19.25
CA LEU A 326 -19.23 1.24 18.01
C LEU A 326 -20.01 1.77 16.80
N ALA A 327 -21.29 1.40 16.69
CA ALA A 327 -22.18 1.84 15.62
C ALA A 327 -22.37 3.36 15.62
N ILE A 328 -22.63 3.97 16.78
CA ILE A 328 -22.76 5.42 16.92
C ILE A 328 -21.47 6.12 16.48
N SER A 329 -20.30 5.64 16.92
CA SER A 329 -19.00 6.21 16.55
C SER A 329 -18.76 6.16 15.04
N PHE A 330 -18.98 5.01 14.41
CA PHE A 330 -18.83 4.89 12.95
C PHE A 330 -19.85 5.74 12.18
N TRP A 331 -21.08 5.85 12.68
CA TRP A 331 -22.09 6.72 12.08
C TRP A 331 -21.65 8.20 12.11
N PHE A 332 -21.09 8.67 13.22
CA PHE A 332 -20.54 10.04 13.31
C PHE A 332 -19.37 10.27 12.34
N ILE A 333 -18.46 9.30 12.22
CA ILE A 333 -17.35 9.37 11.27
C ILE A 333 -17.88 9.42 9.83
N GLY A 334 -18.79 8.51 9.48
CA GLY A 334 -19.44 8.45 8.17
C GLY A 334 -20.13 9.75 7.80
N ARG A 335 -20.95 10.30 8.70
CA ARG A 335 -21.65 11.58 8.49
C ARG A 335 -20.68 12.75 8.28
N LYS A 336 -19.55 12.78 8.98
CA LYS A 336 -18.52 13.81 8.78
C LYS A 336 -17.81 13.63 7.43
N ALA A 337 -17.49 12.40 7.05
CA ALA A 337 -16.89 12.09 5.76
C ALA A 337 -17.82 12.51 4.60
N GLU A 338 -19.10 12.18 4.70
CA GLU A 338 -20.14 12.57 3.74
C GLU A 338 -20.25 14.10 3.60
N LYS A 339 -20.25 14.83 4.73
CA LYS A 339 -20.26 16.30 4.70
C LYS A 339 -19.04 16.87 3.98
N ILE A 340 -17.85 16.32 4.21
CA ILE A 340 -16.61 16.76 3.54
C ILE A 340 -16.68 16.44 2.05
N TRP A 341 -17.20 15.28 1.68
CA TRP A 341 -17.38 14.88 0.29
C TRP A 341 -18.33 15.82 -0.46
N ASN A 342 -19.50 16.12 0.11
CA ASN A 342 -20.48 17.05 -0.49
C ASN A 342 -19.93 18.48 -0.63
N LEU A 343 -19.12 18.95 0.34
CA LEU A 343 -18.45 20.26 0.25
C LEU A 343 -17.39 20.32 -0.86
N ASN A 344 -16.73 19.21 -1.16
CA ASN A 344 -15.75 19.13 -2.24
C ASN A 344 -16.44 18.94 -3.61
N ALA A 345 -17.57 18.24 -3.67
CA ALA A 345 -18.39 18.12 -4.87
C ALA A 345 -18.89 19.50 -5.34
N GLY A 346 -19.44 20.31 -4.44
CA GLY A 346 -19.92 21.67 -4.75
C GLY A 346 -18.84 22.70 -5.09
N LYS A 347 -17.54 22.41 -4.87
CA LYS A 347 -16.42 23.28 -5.29
C LYS A 347 -15.93 22.99 -6.71
N ASN A 348 -16.29 21.84 -7.28
CA ASN A 348 -15.91 21.45 -8.64
C ASN A 348 -16.96 21.86 -9.69
N GLU A 349 -18.06 22.48 -9.27
CA GLU A 349 -18.99 23.15 -10.17
C GLU A 349 -18.42 24.52 -10.54
N PRO A 350 -18.18 24.82 -11.83
CA PRO A 350 -17.81 26.18 -12.23
C PRO A 350 -18.95 27.12 -11.83
N ALA A 351 -18.61 28.17 -11.09
CA ALA A 351 -19.56 29.21 -10.70
C ALA A 351 -20.33 29.69 -11.94
N PRO A 352 -21.67 29.82 -11.89
CA PRO A 352 -22.40 30.48 -12.95
C PRO A 352 -21.87 31.91 -13.01
N ASN A 353 -21.26 32.27 -14.15
CA ASN A 353 -20.84 33.63 -14.40
C ASN A 353 -22.05 34.56 -14.20
N ALA A 354 -21.90 35.48 -13.26
CA ALA A 354 -22.87 36.53 -12.94
C ALA A 354 -23.03 37.52 -14.10
#